data_AF-A0A6I5RU53-F1
#
_entry.id   AF-A0A6I5RU53-F1
#
_cell.length_a   1.000
_cell.length_b   1.000
_cell.length_c   1.000
_cell.angle_alpha   90.00
_cell.angle_beta   90.00
_cell.angle_gamma   90.00
#
_symmetry.space_group_name_H-M   'P 1'
#
loop_
_entity.id
_entity.type
_entity.pdbx_description
1 polymer ?
#
loop_
_entity_poly.entity_id
_entity_poly.type
_entity_poly.pdbx_seq_one_letter_code
_entity_poly.pdbx_strand_id
1 'polypeptide(L)'
;MFSKNDQLQGYDDALLAAMNAEEQRQEDHIELIASENYTSKRVMQAQGSGLTNKYAEGYPGKRYYGGCEHVDKVEQLAIDRAKQLFGADYANVQPHSGSQANAAVFLALLQAGDTVLGMSLAHGGHLTHGAKVSFSGKLYNAVQY
;
A
#
# COMPACT_ATOMS: atom_id res chain seq x y z
N MET A 1 -15.89 25.77 5.14
CA MET A 1 -16.18 24.53 5.89
C MET A 1 -16.77 23.57 4.87
N PHE A 2 -16.19 22.38 4.68
CA PHE A 2 -16.64 21.42 3.67
C PHE A 2 -18.00 20.81 4.07
N SER A 3 -18.88 20.59 3.09
CA SER A 3 -20.16 19.91 3.28
C SER A 3 -19.98 18.41 3.11
N LYS A 4 -20.74 17.61 3.86
CA LYS A 4 -20.83 16.16 3.60
C LYS A 4 -21.46 15.82 2.26
N ASN A 5 -22.14 16.79 1.65
CA ASN A 5 -22.78 16.67 0.34
C ASN A 5 -21.91 17.23 -0.79
N ASP A 6 -20.66 17.65 -0.51
CA ASP A 6 -19.74 18.08 -1.57
C ASP A 6 -19.50 16.90 -2.53
N GLN A 7 -19.60 17.17 -3.83
CA GLN A 7 -19.40 16.20 -4.91
C GLN A 7 -18.39 16.76 -5.91
N LEU A 8 -17.75 15.87 -6.68
CA LEU A 8 -16.91 16.30 -7.80
C LEU A 8 -17.73 16.97 -8.92
N GLN A 9 -18.98 16.54 -9.11
CA GLN A 9 -19.86 17.11 -10.13
C GLN A 9 -20.13 18.60 -9.86
N GLY A 10 -19.91 19.43 -10.87
CA GLY A 10 -20.00 20.89 -10.79
C GLY A 10 -18.81 21.57 -10.08
N TYR A 11 -17.88 20.80 -9.51
CA TYR A 11 -16.64 21.30 -8.91
C TYR A 11 -15.44 21.06 -9.83
N ASP A 12 -15.24 19.81 -10.27
CA ASP A 12 -14.21 19.40 -11.23
C ASP A 12 -14.79 18.36 -12.20
N ASP A 13 -15.59 18.84 -13.14
CA ASP A 13 -16.26 18.00 -14.14
C ASP A 13 -15.27 17.33 -15.10
N ALA A 14 -14.10 17.94 -15.32
CA ALA A 14 -13.06 17.37 -16.16
C ALA A 14 -12.44 16.12 -15.50
N LEU A 15 -12.13 16.20 -14.21
CA LEU A 15 -11.68 15.05 -13.44
C LEU A 15 -12.76 13.96 -13.36
N LEU A 16 -14.01 14.33 -13.08
CA LEU A 16 -15.12 13.38 -13.00
C LEU A 16 -15.32 12.65 -14.34
N ALA A 17 -15.26 13.36 -15.46
CA ALA A 17 -15.36 12.77 -16.78
C ALA A 17 -14.22 11.76 -17.05
N ALA A 18 -12.99 12.08 -16.65
CA ALA A 18 -11.85 11.16 -16.78
C ALA A 18 -12.00 9.91 -15.90
N MET A 19 -12.48 10.07 -14.66
CA MET A 19 -12.74 8.94 -13.75
C MET A 19 -13.80 7.99 -14.32
N ASN A 20 -14.92 8.53 -14.82
CA ASN A 20 -15.99 7.73 -15.42
C ASN A 20 -15.53 7.02 -16.70
N ALA A 21 -14.67 7.67 -17.50
CA ALA A 21 -14.10 7.05 -18.69
C ALA A 21 -13.18 5.86 -18.35
N GLU A 22 -12.42 5.93 -17.24
CA GLU A 22 -11.61 4.79 -16.78
C GLU A 22 -12.48 3.66 -16.23
N GLU A 23 -13.56 3.95 -15.51
CA GLU A 23 -14.52 2.91 -15.06
C GLU A 23 -15.14 2.19 -16.28
N GLN A 24 -15.57 2.93 -17.30
CA GLN A 24 -16.08 2.35 -18.55
C GLN A 24 -15.01 1.51 -19.27
N ARG A 25 -13.77 2.00 -19.37
CA ARG A 25 -12.66 1.24 -19.98
C ARG A 25 -12.42 -0.10 -19.27
N GLN A 26 -12.55 -0.12 -17.94
CA GLN A 26 -12.41 -1.35 -17.15
C GLN A 26 -13.53 -2.35 -17.43
N GLU A 27 -14.76 -1.89 -17.70
CA GLU A 27 -15.90 -2.76 -18.05
C GLU A 27 -15.84 -3.26 -19.49
N ASP A 28 -15.32 -2.44 -20.41
CA ASP A 28 -15.29 -2.73 -21.84
C ASP A 28 -14.18 -3.72 -22.23
N HIS A 29 -13.15 -3.90 -21.39
CA HIS A 29 -11.95 -4.66 -21.71
C HIS A 29 -11.81 -5.92 -20.87
N ILE A 30 -11.22 -6.97 -21.49
CA ILE A 30 -10.72 -8.12 -20.74
C ILE A 30 -9.34 -7.75 -20.20
N GLU A 31 -9.24 -7.59 -18.88
CA GLU A 31 -7.97 -7.31 -18.22
C GLU A 31 -7.16 -8.60 -18.00
N LEU A 32 -5.92 -8.60 -18.50
CA LEU A 32 -5.01 -9.76 -18.49
C LEU A 32 -3.67 -9.46 -17.79
N ILE A 33 -3.52 -8.26 -17.21
CA ILE A 33 -2.36 -7.93 -16.40
C ILE A 33 -2.42 -8.71 -15.08
N ALA A 34 -1.47 -9.62 -14.88
CA ALA A 34 -1.47 -10.57 -13.76
C ALA A 34 -1.47 -9.94 -12.35
N SER A 35 -1.03 -8.69 -12.23
CA SER A 35 -0.99 -7.94 -10.97
C SER A 35 -2.19 -7.04 -10.74
N GLU A 36 -3.10 -6.90 -11.70
CA GLU A 36 -4.31 -6.11 -11.56
C GLU A 36 -5.48 -6.96 -11.04
N ASN A 37 -6.43 -6.30 -10.39
CA ASN A 37 -7.64 -6.92 -9.87
C ASN A 37 -8.70 -5.85 -9.58
N TYR A 38 -9.97 -6.27 -9.54
CA TYR A 38 -11.09 -5.42 -9.13
C TYR A 38 -11.42 -5.67 -7.66
N THR A 39 -11.20 -4.65 -6.83
CA THR A 39 -11.55 -4.73 -5.41
C THR A 39 -13.05 -4.54 -5.20
N SER A 40 -13.56 -4.97 -4.04
CA SER A 40 -14.99 -4.82 -3.74
C SER A 40 -15.38 -3.38 -3.38
N LYS A 41 -16.64 -3.01 -3.62
CA LYS A 41 -17.21 -1.72 -3.16
C LYS A 41 -17.04 -1.47 -1.66
N ARG A 42 -16.97 -2.52 -0.84
CA ARG A 42 -16.73 -2.41 0.61
C ARG A 42 -15.32 -1.91 0.92
N VAL A 43 -14.31 -2.31 0.13
CA VAL A 43 -12.93 -1.83 0.28
C VAL A 43 -12.85 -0.36 -0.14
N MET A 44 -13.43 -0.02 -1.29
CA MET A 44 -13.47 1.37 -1.77
C MET A 44 -14.17 2.32 -0.77
N GLN A 45 -15.27 1.86 -0.17
CA GLN A 45 -15.98 2.63 0.88
C GLN A 45 -15.09 2.92 2.09
N ALA A 46 -14.27 1.96 2.54
CA ALA A 46 -13.37 2.18 3.66
C ALA A 46 -12.24 3.17 3.31
N GLN A 47 -11.69 3.07 2.09
CA GLN A 47 -10.61 3.93 1.60
C GLN A 47 -11.05 5.40 1.45
N GLY A 48 -12.29 5.64 1.02
CA GLY A 48 -12.89 6.99 0.93
C GLY A 48 -13.50 7.53 2.24
N SER A 49 -13.18 6.93 3.39
CA SER A 49 -13.79 7.32 4.68
C SER A 49 -13.01 8.40 5.41
N GLY A 50 -13.58 8.91 6.52
CA GLY A 50 -12.93 9.89 7.40
C GLY A 50 -11.63 9.41 8.06
N LEU A 51 -11.26 8.12 7.92
CA LEU A 51 -9.95 7.61 8.36
C LEU A 51 -8.80 8.38 7.72
N THR A 52 -8.97 8.88 6.48
CA THR A 52 -7.95 9.68 5.78
C THR A 52 -7.58 10.98 6.50
N ASN A 53 -8.44 11.48 7.40
CA ASN A 53 -8.19 12.72 8.13
C ASN A 53 -7.37 12.50 9.40
N LYS A 54 -7.17 11.25 9.82
CA LYS A 54 -6.55 10.94 11.11
C LYS A 54 -5.05 10.68 10.96
N TYR A 55 -4.26 11.53 11.60
CA TYR A 55 -2.83 11.30 11.79
C TYR A 55 -2.60 10.40 13.02
N ALA A 56 -2.06 9.20 12.82
CA ALA A 56 -1.98 8.13 13.83
C ALA A 56 -0.59 7.49 13.92
N GLU A 57 0.46 8.31 13.99
CA GLU A 57 1.84 7.83 14.07
C GLU A 57 2.10 6.98 15.33
N GLY A 58 2.86 5.90 15.17
CA GLY A 58 3.11 4.87 16.18
C GLY A 58 2.30 3.60 15.95
N TYR A 59 2.10 2.81 16.99
CA TYR A 59 1.33 1.56 16.95
C TYR A 59 0.10 1.64 17.87
N PRO A 60 -0.90 0.75 17.72
CA PRO A 60 -2.05 0.70 18.63
C PRO A 60 -1.62 0.71 20.11
N GLY A 61 -2.20 1.61 20.92
CA GLY A 61 -1.84 1.80 22.33
C GLY A 61 -0.50 2.51 22.59
N LYS A 62 0.31 2.79 21.56
CA LYS A 62 1.60 3.51 21.64
C LYS A 62 1.69 4.54 20.51
N ARG A 63 0.79 5.52 20.54
CA ARG A 63 0.70 6.60 19.57
C ARG A 63 1.46 7.84 20.03
N TYR A 64 2.02 8.58 19.08
CA TYR A 64 2.63 9.89 19.34
C TYR A 64 1.57 11.00 19.50
N TYR A 65 0.35 10.77 19.00
CA TYR A 65 -0.75 11.74 19.02
C TYR A 65 -2.01 11.15 19.68
N GLY A 66 -2.77 12.01 20.36
CA GLY A 66 -4.04 11.64 21.01
C GLY A 66 -5.21 11.44 20.02
N GLY A 67 -6.34 10.96 20.53
CA GLY A 67 -7.59 10.78 19.75
C GLY A 67 -7.54 9.62 18.75
N CYS A 68 -6.85 8.53 19.10
CA CYS A 68 -6.62 7.36 18.24
C CYS A 68 -7.48 6.14 18.62
N GLU A 69 -8.40 6.27 19.58
CA GLU A 69 -9.17 5.18 20.18
C GLU A 69 -9.98 4.34 19.17
N HIS A 70 -10.37 4.94 18.04
CA HIS A 70 -11.10 4.24 16.99
C HIS A 70 -10.18 3.69 15.90
N VAL A 71 -9.13 4.42 15.50
CA VAL A 71 -8.17 3.93 14.50
C VAL A 71 -7.31 2.79 15.04
N ASP A 72 -7.04 2.77 16.35
CA ASP A 72 -6.38 1.64 17.01
C ASP A 72 -7.19 0.34 16.87
N LYS A 73 -8.53 0.42 17.00
CA LYS A 73 -9.40 -0.73 16.78
C LYS A 73 -9.39 -1.19 15.32
N VAL A 74 -9.38 -0.25 14.38
CA VAL A 74 -9.32 -0.57 12.94
C VAL A 74 -7.99 -1.27 12.60
N GLU A 75 -6.88 -0.73 13.07
CA GLU A 75 -5.55 -1.31 12.82
C GLU A 75 -5.39 -2.68 13.50
N GLN A 76 -5.85 -2.83 14.75
CA GLN A 76 -5.81 -4.12 15.44
C GLN A 76 -6.63 -5.19 14.71
N LEU A 77 -7.83 -4.85 14.23
CA LEU A 77 -8.65 -5.76 13.43
C LEU A 77 -7.93 -6.18 12.13
N ALA A 78 -7.21 -5.26 11.47
CA ALA A 78 -6.43 -5.58 10.28
C ALA A 78 -5.27 -6.53 10.60
N ILE A 79 -4.52 -6.26 11.69
CA ILE A 79 -3.42 -7.11 12.17
C ILE A 79 -3.93 -8.52 12.48
N ASP A 80 -4.98 -8.64 13.29
CA ASP A 80 -5.53 -9.93 13.73
C ASP A 80 -6.03 -10.75 12.54
N ARG A 81 -6.70 -10.11 11.58
CA ARG A 81 -7.18 -10.77 10.36
C ARG A 81 -6.04 -11.20 9.44
N ALA A 82 -5.00 -10.39 9.28
CA ALA A 82 -3.82 -10.76 8.51
C ALA A 82 -3.12 -11.97 9.13
N LYS A 83 -2.92 -11.95 10.46
CA LYS A 83 -2.37 -13.08 11.21
C LYS A 83 -3.21 -14.35 11.04
N GLN A 84 -4.53 -14.23 11.16
CA GLN A 84 -5.45 -15.37 10.98
C GLN A 84 -5.40 -15.92 9.54
N LEU A 85 -5.39 -15.04 8.54
CA LEU A 85 -5.41 -15.41 7.12
C LEU A 85 -4.15 -16.16 6.70
N PHE A 86 -2.98 -15.71 7.17
CA PHE A 86 -1.68 -16.27 6.77
C PHE A 86 -1.05 -17.22 7.81
N GLY A 87 -1.71 -17.43 8.95
CA GLY A 87 -1.15 -18.23 10.05
C GLY A 87 0.13 -17.62 10.65
N ALA A 88 0.22 -16.29 10.70
CA ALA A 88 1.43 -15.59 11.12
C ALA A 88 1.42 -15.21 12.61
N ASP A 89 2.59 -15.24 13.25
CA ASP A 89 2.75 -14.79 14.64
C ASP A 89 2.62 -13.27 14.79
N TYR A 90 3.05 -12.52 13.75
CA TYR A 90 3.07 -11.07 13.72
C TYR A 90 2.70 -10.54 12.33
N ALA A 91 2.11 -9.35 12.28
CA ALA A 91 1.84 -8.63 11.04
C ALA A 91 2.02 -7.12 11.27
N ASN A 92 2.67 -6.44 10.31
CA ASN A 92 2.67 -4.99 10.22
C ASN A 92 1.86 -4.58 8.99
N VAL A 93 0.79 -3.80 9.20
CA VAL A 93 -0.17 -3.40 8.17
C VAL A 93 -0.02 -1.92 7.76
N GLN A 94 1.08 -1.27 8.16
CA GLN A 94 1.34 0.16 7.90
C GLN A 94 2.07 0.48 6.58
N PRO A 95 2.86 -0.42 5.94
CA PRO A 95 3.49 -0.09 4.66
C PRO A 95 2.47 0.31 3.59
N HIS A 96 2.67 1.46 2.93
CA HIS A 96 1.70 1.99 1.96
C HIS A 96 1.63 1.20 0.64
N SER A 97 2.66 0.41 0.33
CA SER A 97 2.74 -0.44 -0.87
C SER A 97 3.78 -1.55 -0.69
N GLY A 98 3.79 -2.53 -1.60
CA GLY A 98 4.76 -3.64 -1.57
C GLY A 98 6.22 -3.19 -1.61
N SER A 99 6.54 -2.15 -2.39
CA SER A 99 7.92 -1.65 -2.48
C SER A 99 8.42 -1.06 -1.16
N GLN A 100 7.55 -0.37 -0.41
CA GLN A 100 7.88 0.17 0.92
C GLN A 100 7.93 -0.92 1.98
N ALA A 101 7.12 -1.98 1.87
CA ALA A 101 7.24 -3.15 2.74
C ALA A 101 8.62 -3.80 2.61
N ASN A 102 9.11 -4.00 1.37
CA ASN A 102 10.46 -4.49 1.13
C ASN A 102 11.53 -3.53 1.67
N ALA A 103 11.38 -2.22 1.47
CA ALA A 103 12.31 -1.24 2.01
C ALA A 103 12.37 -1.28 3.54
N ALA A 104 11.23 -1.43 4.22
CA ALA A 104 11.16 -1.52 5.68
C ALA A 104 11.92 -2.75 6.22
N VAL A 105 11.80 -3.90 5.55
CA VAL A 105 12.55 -5.12 5.92
C VAL A 105 14.05 -4.91 5.76
N PHE A 106 14.48 -4.32 4.64
CA PHE A 106 15.90 -4.07 4.39
C PHE A 106 16.47 -3.09 5.42
N LEU A 107 15.77 -1.99 5.70
CA LEU A 107 16.19 -0.99 6.71
C LEU A 107 16.21 -1.56 8.13
N ALA A 108 15.36 -2.54 8.44
CA ALA A 108 15.33 -3.16 9.75
C ALA A 108 16.45 -4.18 9.98
N LEU A 109 16.90 -4.87 8.91
CA LEU A 109 17.78 -6.04 9.03
C LEU A 109 19.18 -5.83 8.46
N LEU A 110 19.38 -4.82 7.61
CA LEU A 110 20.61 -4.62 6.85
C LEU A 110 21.19 -3.22 7.07
N GLN A 111 22.49 -3.10 6.86
CA GLN A 111 23.19 -1.84 6.69
C GLN A 111 23.47 -1.56 5.22
N ALA A 112 23.73 -0.30 4.88
CA ALA A 112 24.14 0.05 3.53
C ALA A 112 25.45 -0.68 3.16
N GLY A 113 25.51 -1.24 1.95
CA GLY A 113 26.62 -2.05 1.46
C GLY A 113 26.50 -3.56 1.76
N ASP A 114 25.57 -3.99 2.63
CA ASP A 114 25.34 -5.42 2.85
C ASP A 114 24.92 -6.13 1.57
N THR A 115 25.22 -7.44 1.49
CA THR A 115 24.94 -8.23 0.29
C THR A 115 23.53 -8.78 0.30
N VAL A 116 22.81 -8.60 -0.81
CA VAL A 116 21.46 -9.14 -1.01
C VAL A 116 21.41 -9.93 -2.30
N LEU A 117 20.92 -11.16 -2.23
CA LEU A 117 20.67 -12.01 -3.39
C LEU A 117 19.20 -11.91 -3.80
N GLY A 118 18.94 -11.55 -5.07
CA GLY A 118 17.60 -11.50 -5.64
C GLY A 118 17.54 -12.11 -7.03
N MET A 119 16.36 -12.51 -7.48
CA MET A 119 16.14 -12.96 -8.85
C MET A 119 16.26 -11.77 -9.81
N SER A 120 16.95 -11.95 -10.94
CA SER A 120 17.11 -10.87 -11.92
C SER A 120 15.78 -10.44 -12.55
N LEU A 121 15.63 -9.15 -12.86
CA LEU A 121 14.45 -8.62 -13.58
C LEU A 121 14.18 -9.35 -14.90
N ALA A 122 15.24 -9.69 -15.64
CA ALA A 122 15.13 -10.41 -16.91
C ALA A 122 14.60 -11.85 -16.73
N HIS A 123 14.71 -12.41 -15.53
CA HIS A 123 14.24 -13.75 -15.17
C HIS A 123 12.93 -13.72 -14.35
N GLY A 124 12.23 -12.59 -14.29
CA GLY A 124 10.96 -12.46 -13.57
C GLY A 124 11.08 -11.90 -12.14
N GLY A 125 12.24 -11.38 -11.77
CA GLY A 125 12.43 -10.65 -10.51
C GLY A 125 11.63 -9.34 -10.43
N HIS A 126 11.63 -8.71 -9.26
CA HIS A 126 10.98 -7.41 -9.02
C HIS A 126 12.01 -6.30 -8.82
N LEU A 127 11.64 -5.06 -9.13
CA LEU A 127 12.53 -3.90 -9.04
C LEU A 127 13.19 -3.75 -7.65
N THR A 128 12.49 -4.12 -6.58
CA THR A 128 13.00 -4.00 -5.20
C THR A 128 13.91 -5.15 -4.77
N HIS A 129 14.22 -6.09 -5.65
CA HIS A 129 15.07 -7.25 -5.35
C HIS A 129 16.51 -7.07 -5.85
N GLY A 130 17.02 -5.83 -5.89
CA GLY A 130 18.41 -5.52 -6.26
C GLY A 130 18.60 -4.88 -7.63
N ALA A 131 17.53 -4.46 -8.32
CA ALA A 131 17.67 -3.75 -9.58
C ALA A 131 18.44 -2.43 -9.38
N LYS A 132 19.44 -2.15 -10.23
CA LYS A 132 20.37 -0.99 -10.09
C LYS A 132 19.66 0.38 -9.94
N VAL A 133 18.48 0.54 -10.54
CA VAL A 133 17.70 1.79 -10.50
C VAL A 133 16.89 1.96 -9.21
N SER A 134 16.64 0.88 -8.47
CA SER A 134 15.85 0.82 -7.25
C SER A 134 16.68 1.12 -6.00
N PHE A 135 16.05 1.44 -4.87
CA PHE A 135 16.73 1.64 -3.59
C PHE A 135 17.61 0.44 -3.23
N SER A 136 17.09 -0.77 -3.50
CA SER A 136 17.76 -2.04 -3.21
C SER A 136 19.07 -2.23 -3.98
N GLY A 137 19.16 -1.79 -5.24
CA GLY A 137 20.39 -1.85 -6.02
C GLY A 137 21.32 -0.65 -5.83
N LYS A 138 20.80 0.48 -5.31
CA LYS A 138 21.61 1.69 -5.04
C LYS A 138 22.31 1.63 -3.68
N LEU A 139 21.64 1.12 -2.65
CA LEU A 139 22.12 1.17 -1.26
C LEU A 139 22.86 -0.09 -0.82
N TYR A 140 22.65 -1.22 -1.48
CA TYR A 140 23.16 -2.54 -1.07
C TYR A 140 23.99 -3.17 -2.19
N ASN A 141 24.85 -4.12 -1.83
CA ASN A 141 25.57 -4.94 -2.80
C ASN A 141 24.63 -6.04 -3.35
N ALA A 142 23.87 -5.70 -4.39
CA ALA A 142 22.92 -6.62 -4.99
C ALA A 142 23.61 -7.63 -5.92
N VAL A 143 23.46 -8.91 -5.60
CA VAL A 143 23.82 -10.04 -6.46
C VAL A 143 22.55 -10.61 -7.06
N GLN A 144 22.59 -11.01 -8.33
CA GLN A 144 21.43 -11.54 -9.05
C GLN A 144 21.69 -12.97 -9.52
N TYR A 145 20.66 -13.80 -9.48
CA TYR A 145 20.62 -15.13 -10.12
C TYR A 145 19.50 -15.20 -11.17
#